data_AF-A0A5N5DA58-F1
#
_entry.id   AF-A0A5N5DA58-F1
#
_cell.length_a   1.000
_cell.length_b   1.000
_cell.length_c   1.000
_cell.angle_alpha   90.00
_cell.angle_beta   90.00
_cell.angle_gamma   90.00
#
_symmetry.space_group_name_H-M   'P 1'
#
loop_
_entity.id
_entity.type
_entity.pdbx_description
1 polymer ?
#
loop_
_entity_poly.entity_id
_entity_poly.type
_entity_poly.pdbx_seq_one_letter_code
_entity_poly.pdbx_strand_id
1 'polypeptide(L)'
;MTAAGEHQNVAVVLAFKAFFFAYLGGAVGSAVSGAVWTNLLPRYLEAYLPGTEKAQARKIFASLKTQLSYEWGSPERTAIVKAYMDVQKVQTVAATVIVAVSTVCVLIWRDLSLKERIQTKGRVL
;
A
#
# COMPACT_ATOMS: atom_id res chain seq x y z
N MET A 1 28.26 25.06 23.37
CA MET A 1 28.58 23.77 22.73
C MET A 1 27.26 23.07 22.44
N THR A 2 26.71 22.93 21.24
CA THR A 2 27.04 23.38 19.87
C THR A 2 25.72 23.20 19.08
N ALA A 3 25.15 24.26 18.50
CA ALA A 3 23.99 24.17 17.59
C ALA A 3 24.28 23.34 16.30
N ALA A 4 25.56 23.05 16.04
CA ALA A 4 26.02 22.14 15.01
C ALA A 4 25.78 20.64 15.33
N GLY A 5 25.71 20.25 16.61
CA GLY A 5 25.40 18.89 17.02
C GLY A 5 23.92 18.53 16.84
N GLU A 6 23.04 19.53 16.87
CA GLU A 6 21.60 19.35 16.63
C GLU A 6 21.32 19.14 15.13
N HIS A 7 21.98 19.90 14.23
CA HIS A 7 21.82 19.78 12.78
C HIS A 7 22.40 18.49 12.18
N GLN A 8 23.56 18.00 12.68
CA GLN A 8 24.11 16.72 12.23
C GLN A 8 23.16 15.55 12.51
N ASN A 9 22.40 15.62 13.60
CA ASN A 9 21.41 14.60 13.96
C ASN A 9 20.11 14.73 13.17
N VAL A 10 19.73 15.92 12.68
CA VAL A 10 18.53 16.09 11.84
C VAL A 10 18.63 15.27 10.55
N ALA A 11 19.81 15.25 9.91
CA ALA A 11 20.03 14.46 8.70
C ALA A 11 19.84 12.96 8.95
N VAL A 12 20.38 12.45 10.06
CA VAL A 12 20.23 11.03 10.46
C VAL A 12 18.77 10.70 10.80
N VAL A 13 18.09 11.56 11.56
CA VAL A 13 16.68 11.38 11.91
C VAL A 13 15.79 11.42 10.67
N LEU A 14 16.06 12.31 9.71
CA LEU A 14 15.32 12.39 8.46
C LEU A 14 15.56 11.16 7.58
N ALA A 15 16.82 10.71 7.48
CA ALA A 15 17.18 9.49 6.74
C ALA A 15 16.47 8.26 7.34
N PHE A 16 16.43 8.16 8.67
CA PHE A 16 15.74 7.08 9.36
C PHE A 16 14.22 7.13 9.10
N LYS A 17 13.59 8.31 9.22
CA LYS A 17 12.17 8.48 8.86
C LYS A 17 11.91 8.06 7.41
N ALA A 18 12.69 8.57 6.47
CA ALA A 18 12.55 8.24 5.05
C ALA A 18 12.68 6.72 4.82
N PHE A 19 13.62 6.06 5.49
CA PHE A 19 13.78 4.61 5.41
C PHE A 19 12.54 3.85 5.87
N PHE A 20 12.03 4.16 7.07
CA PHE A 20 10.87 3.49 7.65
C PHE A 20 9.59 3.73 6.84
N PHE A 21 9.35 4.96 6.37
CA PHE A 21 8.13 5.26 5.62
C PHE A 21 8.19 4.75 4.18
N ALA A 22 9.29 4.99 3.46
CA ALA A 22 9.36 4.66 2.03
C ALA A 22 9.65 3.18 1.78
N TYR A 23 10.68 2.64 2.44
CA TYR A 23 11.17 1.29 2.13
C TYR A 23 10.40 0.23 2.91
N LEU A 24 10.30 0.38 4.23
CA LEU A 24 9.60 -0.60 5.05
C LEU A 24 8.09 -0.56 4.79
N GLY A 25 7.49 0.63 4.75
CA GLY A 25 6.08 0.80 4.39
C GLY A 25 5.77 0.24 2.99
N GLY A 26 6.60 0.55 1.99
CA GLY A 26 6.44 0.04 0.63
C GLY A 26 6.57 -1.49 0.54
N ALA A 27 7.54 -2.07 1.25
CA ALA A 27 7.75 -3.52 1.30
C ALA A 27 6.57 -4.26 1.95
N VAL A 28 6.09 -3.76 3.10
CA VAL A 28 4.93 -4.35 3.78
C VAL A 28 3.67 -4.23 2.94
N GLY A 29 3.41 -3.05 2.35
CA GLY A 29 2.26 -2.84 1.48
C GLY A 29 2.28 -3.75 0.25
N SER A 30 3.44 -3.92 -0.37
CA SER A 30 3.62 -4.82 -1.51
C SER A 30 3.43 -6.29 -1.12
N ALA A 31 3.93 -6.71 0.04
CA ALA A 31 3.75 -8.06 0.55
C ALA A 31 2.28 -8.39 0.84
N VAL A 32 1.55 -7.47 1.50
CA VAL A 32 0.11 -7.63 1.77
C VAL A 32 -0.68 -7.65 0.46
N SER A 33 -0.38 -6.73 -0.46
CA SER A 33 -1.03 -6.68 -1.78
C SER A 33 -0.82 -7.98 -2.57
N GLY A 34 0.41 -8.50 -2.58
CA GLY A 34 0.76 -9.77 -3.22
C GLY A 34 0.11 -10.99 -2.55
N ALA A 35 0.04 -11.01 -1.22
CA ALA A 35 -0.65 -12.06 -0.46
C ALA A 35 -2.15 -12.05 -0.75
N VAL A 36 -2.78 -10.87 -0.78
CA VAL A 36 -4.19 -10.69 -1.14
C VAL A 36 -4.43 -11.19 -2.55
N TRP A 37 -3.61 -10.76 -3.52
CA TRP A 37 -3.74 -11.17 -4.91
C TRP A 37 -3.65 -12.69 -5.10
N THR A 38 -2.64 -13.32 -4.50
CA THR A 38 -2.38 -14.76 -4.65
C THR A 38 -3.42 -15.65 -3.96
N ASN A 39 -4.06 -15.18 -2.89
CA ASN A 39 -5.07 -15.96 -2.15
C ASN A 39 -6.50 -15.68 -2.60
N LEU A 40 -6.86 -14.43 -2.85
CA LEU A 40 -8.25 -14.03 -3.13
C LEU A 40 -8.59 -14.10 -4.62
N LEU A 41 -7.68 -13.75 -5.53
CA LEU A 41 -7.97 -13.78 -6.96
C LEU A 41 -8.38 -15.18 -7.48
N PRO A 42 -7.64 -16.27 -7.22
CA PRO A 42 -8.06 -17.60 -7.66
C PRO A 42 -9.40 -18.03 -7.03
N ARG A 43 -9.64 -17.66 -5.76
CA ARG A 43 -10.88 -17.96 -5.04
C ARG A 43 -12.10 -17.26 -5.65
N TYR A 44 -11.95 -15.99 -6.04
CA TYR A 44 -13.03 -15.26 -6.73
C TYR A 44 -13.24 -15.76 -8.16
N LEU A 45 -12.16 -16.15 -8.86
CA LEU A 45 -12.27 -16.77 -10.18
C LEU A 45 -13.06 -18.09 -10.09
N GLU A 46 -12.76 -18.98 -9.15
CA GLU A 46 -13.52 -20.23 -8.96
C GLU A 46 -15.00 -20.00 -8.61
N ALA A 47 -15.30 -18.91 -7.89
CA ALA A 47 -16.65 -18.55 -7.50
C ALA A 47 -17.47 -17.97 -8.67
N TYR A 48 -16.86 -17.15 -9.52
CA TYR A 48 -17.56 -16.42 -10.58
C TYR A 48 -17.49 -17.09 -11.96
N LEU A 49 -16.53 -17.97 -12.23
CA LEU A 49 -16.46 -18.65 -13.52
C LEU A 49 -17.58 -19.71 -13.68
N PRO A 50 -18.22 -19.79 -14.86
CA PRO A 50 -19.17 -20.85 -15.17
C PRO A 50 -18.48 -22.23 -15.17
N GLY A 51 -19.22 -23.29 -14.83
CA GLY A 51 -18.70 -24.61 -14.45
C GLY A 51 -17.70 -25.27 -15.41
N THR A 52 -17.73 -24.91 -16.70
CA THR A 52 -16.82 -25.40 -17.74
C THR A 52 -15.40 -24.83 -17.63
N GLU A 53 -15.27 -23.58 -17.17
CA GLU A 53 -13.99 -22.85 -17.13
C GLU A 53 -13.40 -22.79 -15.71
N LYS A 54 -14.11 -23.28 -14.69
CA LYS A 54 -13.59 -23.38 -13.30
C LYS A 54 -12.29 -24.17 -13.22
N ALA A 55 -12.16 -25.23 -14.01
CA ALA A 55 -10.92 -26.01 -14.10
C ALA A 55 -9.75 -25.21 -14.75
N GLN A 56 -10.07 -24.20 -15.56
CA GLN A 56 -9.09 -23.30 -16.18
C GLN A 56 -8.79 -22.07 -15.31
N ALA A 57 -9.51 -21.83 -14.20
CA ALA A 57 -9.30 -20.67 -13.32
C ALA A 57 -7.83 -20.48 -12.92
N ARG A 58 -7.10 -21.57 -12.67
CA ARG A 58 -5.68 -21.53 -12.31
C ARG A 58 -4.76 -21.21 -13.50
N LYS A 59 -5.13 -21.62 -14.72
CA LYS A 59 -4.41 -21.23 -15.95
C LYS A 59 -4.71 -19.80 -16.36
N ILE A 60 -5.94 -19.35 -16.16
CA ILE A 60 -6.39 -17.97 -16.37
C ILE A 60 -5.66 -17.03 -15.39
N PHE A 61 -5.50 -17.43 -14.13
CA PHE A 61 -4.67 -16.71 -13.16
C PHE A 61 -3.19 -16.66 -13.56
N ALA A 62 -2.66 -17.77 -14.11
CA ALA A 62 -1.25 -17.85 -14.50
C ALA A 62 -0.92 -17.10 -15.81
N SER A 63 -1.92 -16.81 -16.66
CA SER A 63 -1.72 -16.24 -17.99
C SER A 63 -2.67 -15.06 -18.23
N LEU A 64 -2.12 -13.85 -18.07
CA LEU A 64 -2.81 -12.60 -18.42
C LEU A 64 -3.23 -12.56 -19.90
N LYS A 65 -2.45 -13.21 -20.78
CA LYS A 65 -2.75 -13.34 -22.22
C LYS A 65 -4.05 -14.11 -22.44
N THR A 66 -4.31 -15.13 -21.62
CA THR A 66 -5.53 -15.94 -21.68
C THR A 66 -6.74 -15.16 -21.15
N GLN A 67 -6.57 -14.31 -20.13
CA GLN A 67 -7.64 -13.40 -19.70
C GLN A 67 -8.02 -12.38 -20.78
N LEU A 68 -7.02 -11.83 -21.49
CA LEU A 68 -7.23 -10.81 -22.52
C LEU A 68 -7.76 -11.39 -23.84
N SER A 69 -7.59 -12.69 -24.08
CA SER A 69 -8.08 -13.35 -25.29
C SER A 69 -9.59 -13.59 -25.31
N TYR A 70 -10.28 -13.55 -24.16
CA TYR A 70 -11.75 -13.63 -24.13
C TYR A 70 -12.36 -12.35 -24.70
N GLU A 71 -13.39 -12.45 -25.53
CA GLU A 71 -14.07 -11.28 -26.10
C GLU A 71 -14.74 -10.39 -25.04
N TRP A 72 -14.80 -9.09 -25.34
CA TRP A 72 -15.53 -8.13 -24.51
C TRP A 72 -17.03 -8.45 -24.53
N GLY A 73 -17.62 -8.67 -23.35
CA GLY A 73 -19.02 -9.02 -23.19
C GLY A 73 -19.30 -10.51 -22.99
N SER A 74 -18.28 -11.38 -23.10
CA SER A 74 -18.45 -12.79 -22.75
C SER A 74 -18.72 -12.96 -21.24
N PRO A 75 -19.48 -13.99 -20.83
CA PRO A 75 -19.74 -14.26 -19.41
C PRO A 75 -18.45 -14.56 -18.63
N GLU A 76 -17.45 -15.15 -19.27
CA GLU A 76 -16.11 -15.41 -18.70
C GLU A 76 -15.37 -14.10 -18.43
N ARG A 77 -15.36 -13.16 -19.39
CA ARG A 77 -14.68 -11.87 -19.22
C ARG A 77 -15.36 -11.00 -18.17
N THR A 78 -16.70 -11.02 -18.12
CA THR A 78 -17.46 -10.33 -17.07
C THR A 78 -17.17 -10.92 -15.68
N ALA A 79 -17.07 -12.25 -15.57
CA ALA A 79 -16.69 -12.93 -14.33
C ALA A 79 -15.26 -12.57 -13.88
N ILE A 80 -14.30 -12.52 -14.80
CA ILE A 80 -12.92 -12.10 -14.54
C ILE A 80 -12.88 -10.66 -14.04
N VAL A 81 -13.56 -9.73 -14.74
CA VAL A 81 -13.62 -8.31 -14.33
C VAL A 81 -14.21 -8.18 -12.93
N LYS A 82 -15.30 -8.90 -12.64
CA LYS A 82 -15.92 -8.90 -11.31
C LYS A 82 -14.96 -9.42 -10.23
N ALA A 83 -14.24 -10.50 -10.50
CA ALA A 83 -13.22 -11.02 -9.59
C ALA A 83 -12.13 -9.97 -9.29
N TYR A 84 -11.65 -9.25 -10.31
CA TYR A 84 -10.67 -8.17 -10.14
C TYR A 84 -11.22 -7.01 -9.31
N MET A 85 -12.46 -6.59 -9.56
CA MET A 85 -13.10 -5.52 -8.80
C MET A 85 -13.19 -5.87 -7.32
N ASP A 86 -13.55 -7.12 -6.98
CA ASP A 86 -13.67 -7.54 -5.59
C ASP A 86 -12.29 -7.65 -4.89
N VAL A 87 -11.27 -8.16 -5.58
CA VAL A 87 -9.88 -8.13 -5.05
C VAL A 87 -9.44 -6.70 -4.80
N GLN A 88 -9.68 -5.79 -5.75
CA GLN A 88 -9.30 -4.39 -5.63
C GLN A 88 -10.03 -3.71 -4.47
N LYS A 89 -11.34 -3.98 -4.27
CA LYS A 89 -12.09 -3.46 -3.11
C LYS A 89 -11.45 -3.89 -1.80
N VAL A 90 -11.09 -5.17 -1.67
CA VAL A 90 -10.43 -5.69 -0.45
C VAL A 90 -9.09 -4.98 -0.22
N GLN A 91 -8.29 -4.77 -1.28
CA GLN A 91 -7.04 -4.02 -1.18
C GLN A 91 -7.25 -2.57 -0.74
N THR A 92 -8.26 -1.89 -1.28
CA THR A 92 -8.58 -0.51 -0.90
C THR A 92 -9.04 -0.43 0.55
N VAL A 93 -9.90 -1.36 1.00
CA VAL A 93 -10.34 -1.41 2.41
C VAL A 93 -9.14 -1.65 3.34
N ALA A 94 -8.25 -2.57 3.00
CA ALA A 94 -7.03 -2.81 3.78
C ALA A 94 -6.16 -1.54 3.88
N ALA A 95 -5.98 -0.83 2.76
CA ALA A 95 -5.26 0.45 2.74
C ALA A 95 -5.95 1.52 3.60
N THR A 96 -7.28 1.65 3.52
CA THR A 96 -8.04 2.60 4.33
C THR A 96 -7.90 2.33 5.82
N VAL A 97 -7.94 1.06 6.25
CA VAL A 97 -7.75 0.69 7.66
C VAL A 97 -6.36 1.08 8.15
N ILE A 98 -5.32 0.84 7.36
CA ILE A 98 -3.94 1.22 7.71
C ILE A 98 -3.82 2.75 7.86
N VAL A 99 -4.41 3.51 6.94
CA VAL A 99 -4.42 4.98 7.00
C VAL A 99 -5.24 5.49 8.19
N ALA A 100 -6.37 4.86 8.51
CA ALA A 100 -7.16 5.23 9.69
C ALA A 100 -6.35 5.03 10.98
N VAL A 101 -5.67 3.89 11.11
CA VAL A 101 -4.80 3.61 12.26
C VAL A 101 -3.64 4.61 12.32
N SER A 102 -2.97 4.91 11.21
CA SER A 102 -1.87 5.87 11.20
C SER A 102 -2.35 7.28 11.59
N THR A 103 -3.54 7.68 11.15
CA THR A 103 -4.15 8.97 11.51
C THR A 103 -4.41 9.05 13.01
N VAL A 104 -4.96 8.00 13.63
CA VAL A 104 -5.17 7.96 15.08
C VAL A 104 -3.85 8.04 15.84
N CYS A 105 -2.82 7.32 15.39
CA CYS A 105 -1.49 7.39 15.99
C CYS A 105 -0.89 8.80 15.93
N VAL A 106 -1.10 9.54 14.83
CA VAL A 106 -0.66 10.94 14.71
C VAL A 106 -1.42 11.85 15.66
N LEU A 107 -2.73 11.64 15.85
CA LEU A 107 -3.55 12.42 16.79
C LEU A 107 -3.15 12.21 18.26
N ILE A 108 -2.61 11.04 18.60
CA ILE A 108 -2.10 10.73 19.96
C ILE A 108 -0.71 11.35 20.18
N TRP A 109 0.02 11.72 19.12
CA TRP A 109 1.34 12.32 19.25
C TRP A 109 1.25 13.63 20.04
N ARG A 110 1.95 13.70 21.18
CA ARG A 110 2.05 14.93 21.97
C ARG A 110 2.59 16.07 21.12
N ASP A 111 1.85 17.18 21.09
CA ASP A 111 2.33 18.44 20.52
C ASP A 111 3.52 18.94 21.36
N LEU A 112 4.74 18.73 20.85
CA LEU A 112 5.95 19.30 21.41
C LEU A 112 6.00 20.76 21.00
N SER A 113 5.45 21.63 21.86
CA SER A 113 5.51 23.07 21.67
C SER A 113 6.96 23.53 21.55
N LEU A 114 7.37 23.97 20.36
CA LEU A 114 8.68 24.57 20.08
C LEU A 114 8.79 26.02 20.61
N LYS A 115 8.04 26.37 21.67
CA LYS A 115 7.92 27.76 22.17
C LYS A 115 9.16 28.30 22.91
N GLU A 116 10.26 27.57 22.96
CA GLU A 116 11.54 28.04 23.51
C GLU A 116 12.68 28.02 22.49
N ARG A 117 12.42 28.45 21.24
CA ARG A 117 13.49 28.75 20.29
C ARG A 117 14.09 30.12 20.60
N ILE A 118 15.21 30.14 21.33
CA ILE A 118 16.13 31.29 21.33
C ILE A 118 16.58 31.50 19.88
N GLN A 119 15.97 32.49 19.22
CA GLN A 119 16.34 32.94 17.89
C GLN A 119 17.75 33.53 17.95
N THR A 120 18.77 32.74 17.61
CA THR A 120 20.14 33.26 17.50
C THR A 120 20.16 34.33 16.42
N LYS A 121 20.32 35.60 16.84
CA LYS A 121 20.55 36.74 15.96
C LYS A 121 21.77 36.43 15.09
N GLY A 122 21.56 36.30 13.78
CA GLY A 122 22.66 36.26 12.82
C GLY A 122 23.46 37.55 12.93
N ARG A 123 24.77 37.43 13.18
CA ARG A 123 25.70 38.55 13.02
C ARG A 123 26.14 38.57 11.57
N VAL A 124 25.57 39.50 10.81
CA VAL A 124 26.12 39.95 9.54
C VAL A 124 27.42 40.70 9.82
N LEU A 125 28.51 40.27 9.19
CA LEU A 125 29.70 41.07 8.92
C LEU A 125 29.90 41.06 7.41
#